data_AF-A0A9P5XQY8-F1
#
_entry.id   AF-A0A9P5XQY8-F1
#
_cell.length_a   1.000
_cell.length_b   1.000
_cell.length_c   1.000
_cell.angle_alpha   90.00
_cell.angle_beta   90.00
_cell.angle_gamma   90.00
#
_symmetry.space_group_name_H-M   'P 1'
#
loop_
_entity.id
_entity.type
_entity.pdbx_description
1 polymer ?
#
loop_
_entity_poly.entity_id
_entity_poly.type
_entity_poly.pdbx_seq_one_letter_code
_entity_poly.pdbx_strand_id
1 'polypeptide(L)'
;MPSHLVHSALTQLYMLDDGAPWAFPRWQEITGVRHGLFPDDDSLLPEGWTREAANLIWLYFEQYQKLRTEDERIKFASTRRGSMQIAGRDLWRNWVTKLWQKKKIHAKITEILKLKSVHPLTLAISDGGGLDDIPHNSTYLPLAVDDVARALFGEDACNTLGHLRTPLRSPTLALMQRTWTNIYNQLQRTSKRLISLEKSAADAFDSISKDAPTKRQISSVILKVSRWKITAESLQMENVLEKVSCMEAQITQVAVALGANVDAKVVKVAKEKKKLTKVSHTALQNLASEQDIADVLALYTEFFASCGQDHNVELQDQQPAFSYRFGEAVDGSDPGVEVEMGLSPEDLDHNLGLLDGLPVVFNRYRHCGGLTSWDPAYATKFVPENAQNDADMVPIQLHWHQKAGVHAMFRMVFNEAPVSDACTGVLVADDVGLGKTFQAITAVTILAELVVRQS
;
A
#
# COMPACT_ATOMS: atom_id res chain seq x y z
N MET A 1 24.77 -16.51 -3.86
CA MET A 1 25.84 -15.71 -3.25
C MET A 1 25.42 -15.31 -1.84
N PRO A 2 26.26 -15.49 -0.81
CA PRO A 2 26.02 -14.87 0.49
C PRO A 2 25.96 -13.35 0.27
N SER A 3 24.88 -12.71 0.72
CA SER A 3 24.63 -11.29 0.49
C SER A 3 24.72 -10.53 1.81
N HIS A 4 25.36 -9.36 1.78
CA HIS A 4 25.45 -8.51 2.96
C HIS A 4 24.06 -8.09 3.43
N LEU A 5 23.93 -7.90 4.74
CA LEU A 5 22.81 -7.17 5.31
C LEU A 5 23.01 -5.67 5.06
N VAL A 6 21.91 -4.89 5.07
CA VAL A 6 21.95 -3.44 4.81
C VAL A 6 22.99 -2.73 5.67
N HIS A 7 22.99 -3.01 6.98
CA HIS A 7 23.92 -2.38 7.92
C HIS A 7 25.38 -2.75 7.65
N SER A 8 25.67 -3.99 7.23
CA SER A 8 27.03 -4.38 6.85
C SER A 8 27.49 -3.76 5.54
N ALA A 9 26.61 -3.61 4.56
CA ALA A 9 26.94 -2.93 3.31
C ALA A 9 27.22 -1.44 3.56
N LEU A 10 26.47 -0.78 4.45
CA LEU A 10 26.76 0.60 4.88
C LEU A 10 28.06 0.72 5.67
N THR A 11 28.38 -0.24 6.54
CA THR A 11 29.70 -0.28 7.22
C THR A 11 30.82 -0.43 6.20
N GLN A 12 30.62 -1.27 5.17
CA GLN A 12 31.61 -1.45 4.12
C GLN A 12 31.79 -0.19 3.26
N LEU A 13 30.71 0.50 2.90
CA LEU A 13 30.78 1.80 2.21
C LEU A 13 31.64 2.79 3.00
N TYR A 14 31.39 2.90 4.31
CA TYR A 14 32.15 3.79 5.20
C TYR A 14 33.65 3.50 5.19
N MET A 15 34.00 2.21 5.22
CA MET A 15 35.40 1.77 5.29
C MET A 15 36.15 1.91 3.96
N LEU A 16 35.44 1.89 2.83
CA LEU A 16 36.05 1.88 1.51
C LEU A 16 36.28 3.28 0.93
N ASP A 17 35.58 4.30 1.44
CA ASP A 17 35.63 5.65 0.89
C ASP A 17 35.38 6.68 1.99
N ASP A 18 36.40 6.94 2.79
CA ASP A 18 36.50 7.94 3.86
C ASP A 18 35.19 8.65 4.26
N GLY A 19 34.33 7.94 5.01
CA GLY A 19 33.08 8.50 5.53
C GLY A 19 31.84 8.32 4.65
N ALA A 20 31.93 7.61 3.52
CA ALA A 20 30.79 7.31 2.66
C ALA A 20 29.73 6.42 3.34
N PRO A 21 28.45 6.48 2.91
CA PRO A 21 27.88 7.54 2.11
C PRO A 21 27.57 8.82 2.92
N TRP A 22 27.99 8.90 4.19
CA TRP A 22 27.64 9.99 5.12
C TRP A 22 28.31 11.32 4.82
N ALA A 23 29.37 11.32 4.03
CA ALA A 23 29.98 12.52 3.47
C ALA A 23 29.22 13.07 2.25
N PHE A 24 28.33 12.30 1.61
CA PHE A 24 27.69 12.72 0.36
C PHE A 24 26.45 13.59 0.62
N PRO A 25 26.40 14.83 0.09
CA PRO A 25 25.30 15.78 0.31
C PRO A 25 23.92 15.19 0.06
N ARG A 26 23.75 14.40 -1.01
CA ARG A 26 22.46 13.77 -1.33
C ARG A 26 22.05 12.74 -0.28
N TRP A 27 22.99 11.95 0.22
CA TRP A 27 22.71 11.00 1.29
C TRP A 27 22.39 11.70 2.61
N GLN A 28 23.08 12.80 2.91
CA GLN A 28 22.80 13.65 4.07
C GLN A 28 21.42 14.29 3.98
N GLU A 29 20.98 14.74 2.80
CA GLU A 29 19.64 15.26 2.55
C GLU A 29 18.57 14.19 2.81
N ILE A 30 18.76 12.98 2.29
CA ILE A 30 17.85 11.85 2.47
C ILE A 30 17.76 11.46 3.95
N THR A 31 18.91 11.27 4.60
CA THR A 31 18.97 10.72 5.96
C THR A 31 18.76 11.75 7.05
N GLY A 32 19.13 13.01 6.80
CA GLY A 32 19.19 14.08 7.79
C GLY A 32 20.49 14.12 8.59
N VAL A 33 21.43 13.19 8.35
CA VAL A 33 22.73 13.13 9.05
C VAL A 33 23.72 14.04 8.32
N ARG A 34 23.94 15.27 8.81
CA ARG A 34 24.69 16.32 8.08
C ARG A 34 26.18 16.42 8.41
N HIS A 35 26.60 15.91 9.56
CA HIS A 35 27.95 16.13 10.11
C HIS A 35 28.82 14.87 10.07
N GLY A 36 28.54 13.96 9.12
CA GLY A 36 29.14 12.63 9.12
C GLY A 36 28.54 11.72 10.19
N LEU A 37 29.07 10.49 10.27
CA LEU A 37 28.50 9.46 11.15
C LEU A 37 29.05 9.51 12.60
N PHE A 38 30.30 9.95 12.78
CA PHE A 38 30.99 9.99 14.07
C PHE A 38 31.64 11.36 14.33
N PRO A 39 30.85 12.45 14.46
CA PRO A 39 31.41 13.77 14.79
C PRO A 39 31.98 13.82 16.22
N ASP A 40 32.94 14.73 16.46
CA ASP A 40 33.55 14.95 17.77
C ASP A 40 32.60 15.65 18.77
N ASP A 41 31.65 16.44 18.26
CA ASP A 41 30.65 17.13 19.08
C ASP A 41 29.40 16.25 19.29
N ASP A 42 29.01 16.03 20.55
CA ASP A 42 27.85 15.25 20.95
C ASP A 42 26.54 15.80 20.41
N SER A 43 26.43 17.12 20.24
CA SER A 43 25.24 17.78 19.71
C SER A 43 24.99 17.50 18.22
N LEU A 44 26.04 17.07 17.51
CA LEU A 44 26.00 16.77 16.08
C LEU A 44 25.81 15.28 15.79
N LEU A 45 25.76 14.43 16.82
CA LEU A 45 25.55 12.99 16.66
C LEU A 45 24.21 12.69 15.96
N PRO A 46 24.12 11.56 15.24
CA PRO A 46 22.87 11.14 14.64
C PRO A 46 21.71 11.05 15.65
N GLU A 47 20.50 11.40 15.22
CA GLU A 47 19.30 11.39 16.07
C GLU A 47 19.17 10.07 16.86
N GLY A 48 19.10 10.19 18.18
CA GLY A 48 18.96 9.08 19.12
C GLY A 48 20.27 8.38 19.51
N TRP A 49 21.43 8.87 19.08
CA TRP A 49 22.73 8.37 19.54
C TRP A 49 23.20 9.12 20.79
N THR A 50 23.87 8.37 21.67
CA THR A 50 24.73 8.94 22.73
C THR A 50 26.19 8.74 22.33
N ARG A 51 27.12 9.48 22.94
CA ARG A 51 28.56 9.28 22.72
C ARG A 51 29.01 7.84 23.01
N GLU A 52 28.47 7.23 24.06
CA GLU A 52 28.72 5.83 24.38
C GLU A 52 28.26 4.89 23.26
N ALA A 53 27.06 5.08 22.73
CA ALA A 53 26.55 4.29 21.61
C ALA A 53 27.42 4.47 20.36
N ALA A 54 27.83 5.70 20.05
CA ALA A 54 28.71 6.01 18.94
C ALA A 54 30.06 5.28 19.08
N ASN A 55 30.68 5.30 20.27
CA ASN A 55 31.93 4.60 20.56
C ASN A 55 31.79 3.07 20.41
N LEU A 56 30.69 2.49 20.90
CA LEU A 56 30.43 1.06 20.74
C LEU A 56 30.26 0.67 19.27
N ILE A 57 29.54 1.48 18.49
CA ILE A 57 29.36 1.28 17.05
C ILE A 57 30.70 1.43 16.31
N TRP A 58 31.53 2.41 16.70
CA TRP A 58 32.87 2.59 16.14
C TRP A 58 33.76 1.36 16.39
N LEU A 59 33.76 0.81 17.61
CA LEU A 59 34.49 -0.42 17.91
C LEU A 59 34.03 -1.61 17.05
N TYR A 60 32.73 -1.70 16.74
CA TYR A 60 32.21 -2.69 15.79
C TYR A 60 32.76 -2.45 14.38
N PHE A 61 32.83 -1.20 13.93
CA PHE A 61 33.38 -0.79 12.64
C PHE A 61 34.87 -1.18 12.52
N GLU A 62 35.68 -0.91 13.54
CA GLU A 62 37.09 -1.32 13.58
C GLU A 62 37.27 -2.83 13.54
N GLN A 63 36.46 -3.58 14.30
CA GLN A 63 36.50 -5.03 14.30
C GLN A 63 36.10 -5.61 12.94
N TYR A 64 35.09 -5.01 12.29
CA TYR A 64 34.65 -5.39 10.95
C TYR A 64 35.77 -5.19 9.92
N GLN A 65 36.49 -4.07 9.99
CA GLN A 65 37.58 -3.75 9.06
C GLN A 65 38.77 -4.72 9.17
N LYS A 66 39.06 -5.23 10.38
CA LYS A 66 40.15 -6.19 10.64
C LYS A 66 39.93 -7.57 10.01
N LEU A 67 38.69 -7.88 9.58
CA LEU A 67 38.38 -9.14 8.91
C LEU A 67 38.91 -9.12 7.47
N ARG A 68 39.59 -10.22 7.09
CA ARG A 68 40.33 -10.31 5.83
C ARG A 68 39.46 -10.70 4.66
N THR A 69 38.48 -11.58 4.90
CA THR A 69 37.62 -12.11 3.84
C THR A 69 36.21 -11.54 3.92
N GLU A 70 35.54 -11.48 2.77
CA GLU A 70 34.16 -11.00 2.69
C GLU A 70 33.20 -11.96 3.40
N ASP A 71 33.43 -13.27 3.32
CA ASP A 71 32.62 -14.26 4.01
C ASP A 71 32.70 -14.14 5.54
N GLU A 72 33.88 -13.83 6.08
CA GLU A 72 34.04 -13.53 7.51
C GLU A 72 33.25 -12.29 7.91
N ARG A 73 33.30 -11.24 7.09
CA ARG A 73 32.53 -9.99 7.31
C ARG A 73 31.03 -10.24 7.30
N ILE A 74 30.53 -11.03 6.35
CA ILE A 74 29.11 -11.42 6.27
C ILE A 74 28.72 -12.23 7.51
N LYS A 75 29.52 -13.22 7.92
CA LYS A 75 29.25 -14.04 9.11
C LYS A 75 29.27 -13.21 10.40
N PHE A 76 30.21 -12.29 10.52
CA PHE A 76 30.36 -11.39 11.66
C PHE A 76 29.18 -10.41 11.80
N ALA A 77 28.71 -9.86 10.67
CA ALA A 77 27.56 -8.98 10.64
C ALA A 77 26.20 -9.69 10.83
N SER A 78 26.12 -10.98 10.52
CA SER A 78 24.89 -11.78 10.56
C SER A 78 24.71 -12.63 11.83
N THR A 79 25.70 -12.67 12.74
CA THR A 79 25.61 -13.53 13.92
C THR A 79 24.42 -13.14 14.82
N ARG A 80 23.65 -14.14 15.25
CA ARG A 80 22.39 -13.97 16.00
C ARG A 80 22.61 -13.75 17.50
N ARG A 81 21.56 -13.29 18.20
CA ARG A 81 21.48 -13.22 19.68
C ARG A 81 21.92 -14.57 20.28
N GLY A 82 22.88 -14.53 21.20
CA GLY A 82 23.43 -15.72 21.90
C GLY A 82 24.86 -16.10 21.55
N SER A 83 25.42 -15.56 20.46
CA SER A 83 26.87 -15.56 20.19
C SER A 83 27.55 -14.39 20.89
N MET A 84 28.88 -14.44 21.10
CA MET A 84 29.71 -13.38 21.72
C MET A 84 29.21 -11.99 21.29
N GLN A 85 28.55 -11.30 22.21
CA GLN A 85 27.64 -10.22 21.86
C GLN A 85 28.42 -8.93 21.65
N ILE A 86 28.54 -8.49 20.41
CA ILE A 86 29.16 -7.20 20.07
C ILE A 86 28.09 -6.13 20.17
N ALA A 87 28.06 -5.41 21.30
CA ALA A 87 27.01 -4.42 21.60
C ALA A 87 26.81 -3.40 20.47
N GLY A 88 27.91 -2.89 19.90
CA GLY A 88 27.88 -1.94 18.78
C GLY A 88 27.16 -2.45 17.53
N ARG A 89 27.23 -3.76 17.24
CA ARG A 89 26.55 -4.36 16.08
C ARG A 89 25.03 -4.26 16.20
N ASP A 90 24.50 -4.58 17.38
CA ASP A 90 23.05 -4.57 17.61
C ASP A 90 22.51 -3.14 17.58
N LEU A 91 23.23 -2.19 18.20
CA LEU A 91 22.91 -0.76 18.12
C LEU A 91 22.89 -0.27 16.67
N TRP A 92 23.95 -0.58 15.91
CA TRP A 92 24.07 -0.20 14.51
C TRP A 92 22.95 -0.78 13.64
N ARG A 93 22.72 -2.09 13.73
CA ARG A 93 21.66 -2.77 12.95
C ARG A 93 20.29 -2.17 13.24
N ASN A 94 19.98 -1.95 14.51
CA ASN A 94 18.67 -1.42 14.92
C ASN A 94 18.47 0.00 14.40
N TRP A 95 19.49 0.85 14.52
CA TRP A 95 19.45 2.21 14.02
C TRP A 95 19.31 2.25 12.49
N VAL A 96 20.14 1.49 11.75
CA VAL A 96 20.05 1.39 10.28
C VAL A 96 18.68 0.90 9.84
N THR A 97 18.12 -0.13 10.49
CA THR A 97 16.81 -0.69 10.11
C THR A 97 15.70 0.37 10.25
N LYS A 98 15.70 1.12 11.36
CA LYS A 98 14.76 2.23 11.58
C LYS A 98 14.94 3.34 10.56
N LEU A 99 16.18 3.75 10.29
CA LEU A 99 16.50 4.77 9.29
C LEU A 99 16.02 4.36 7.90
N TRP A 100 16.32 3.12 7.50
CA TRP A 100 15.98 2.58 6.18
C TRP A 100 14.47 2.57 5.93
N GLN A 101 13.69 2.23 6.97
CA GLN A 101 12.24 2.29 6.97
C GLN A 101 11.72 3.74 6.96
N LYS A 102 12.16 4.59 7.92
CA LYS A 102 11.74 5.99 8.06
C LYS A 102 11.96 6.79 6.77
N LYS A 103 13.07 6.53 6.06
CA LYS A 103 13.45 7.24 4.84
C LYS A 103 13.04 6.54 3.55
N LYS A 104 12.28 5.44 3.65
CA LYS A 104 11.75 4.65 2.51
C LYS A 104 12.83 4.29 1.47
N ILE A 105 14.04 3.92 1.91
CA ILE A 105 15.18 3.69 1.00
C ILE A 105 14.91 2.52 0.05
N HIS A 106 14.26 1.45 0.52
CA HIS A 106 13.83 0.36 -0.36
C HIS A 106 12.91 0.85 -1.48
N ALA A 107 11.95 1.74 -1.19
CA ALA A 107 11.04 2.28 -2.21
C ALA A 107 11.80 3.08 -3.28
N LYS A 108 12.77 3.91 -2.87
CA LYS A 108 13.64 4.65 -3.81
C LYS A 108 14.41 3.71 -4.74
N ILE A 109 14.98 2.62 -4.20
CA ILE A 109 15.67 1.62 -5.03
C ILE A 109 14.66 0.93 -5.97
N THR A 110 13.50 0.52 -5.45
CA THR A 110 12.44 -0.12 -6.25
C THR A 110 11.96 0.76 -7.41
N GLU A 111 11.79 2.06 -7.19
CA GLU A 111 11.42 3.03 -8.24
C GLU A 111 12.44 3.06 -9.38
N ILE A 112 13.74 3.10 -9.05
CA ILE A 112 14.79 3.05 -10.07
C ILE A 112 14.80 1.71 -10.81
N LEU A 113 14.60 0.59 -10.10
CA LEU A 113 14.50 -0.72 -10.77
C LEU A 113 13.31 -0.79 -11.73
N LYS A 114 12.17 -0.17 -11.40
CA LYS A 114 11.01 -0.04 -12.30
C LYS A 114 11.33 0.83 -13.50
N LEU A 115 11.91 2.01 -13.27
CA LEU A 115 12.27 2.96 -14.33
C LEU A 115 13.24 2.35 -15.35
N LYS A 116 14.14 1.48 -14.88
CA LYS A 116 15.14 0.78 -15.70
C LYS A 116 14.64 -0.55 -16.25
N SER A 117 13.37 -0.88 -16.06
CA SER A 117 12.76 -2.15 -16.49
C SER A 117 13.49 -3.40 -15.99
N VAL A 118 14.18 -3.29 -14.85
CA VAL A 118 14.87 -4.41 -14.17
C VAL A 118 14.16 -4.82 -12.89
N HIS A 119 12.92 -4.38 -12.70
CA HIS A 119 12.12 -4.79 -11.55
C HIS A 119 11.75 -6.30 -11.67
N PRO A 120 11.82 -7.09 -10.59
CA PRO A 120 11.57 -8.54 -10.64
C PRO A 120 10.25 -8.93 -11.30
N LEU A 121 9.17 -8.19 -11.01
CA LEU A 121 7.85 -8.42 -11.62
C LEU A 121 7.87 -8.15 -13.14
N THR A 122 8.49 -7.06 -13.56
CA THR A 122 8.57 -6.67 -14.98
C THR A 122 9.31 -7.73 -15.78
N LEU A 123 10.41 -8.25 -15.23
CA LEU A 123 11.21 -9.30 -15.85
C LEU A 123 10.46 -10.64 -15.91
N ALA A 124 9.76 -11.00 -14.83
CA ALA A 124 8.93 -12.21 -14.79
C ALA A 124 7.84 -12.23 -15.86
N ILE A 125 7.28 -11.06 -16.17
CA ILE A 125 6.24 -10.89 -17.18
C ILE A 125 6.84 -10.86 -18.59
N SER A 126 7.94 -10.11 -18.80
CA SER A 126 8.56 -9.97 -20.12
C SER A 126 9.09 -11.29 -20.69
N ASP A 127 9.59 -12.16 -19.81
CA ASP A 127 10.23 -13.41 -20.21
C ASP A 127 9.20 -14.56 -20.35
N GLY A 128 7.91 -14.28 -20.09
CA GLY A 128 6.80 -15.23 -20.27
C GLY A 128 6.74 -16.38 -19.25
N GLY A 129 7.71 -16.47 -18.35
CA GLY A 129 7.80 -17.53 -17.33
C GLY A 129 6.92 -17.32 -16.09
N GLY A 130 6.43 -16.10 -15.86
CA GLY A 130 5.59 -15.77 -14.70
C GLY A 130 6.39 -15.71 -13.38
N LEU A 131 5.69 -15.63 -12.25
CA LEU A 131 6.31 -15.37 -10.93
C LEU A 131 7.21 -16.50 -10.40
N ASP A 132 7.15 -17.68 -11.01
CA ASP A 132 7.98 -18.83 -10.66
C ASP A 132 9.34 -18.79 -11.36
N ASP A 133 9.49 -18.00 -12.42
CA ASP A 133 10.71 -17.89 -13.23
C ASP A 133 11.31 -16.47 -13.17
N ILE A 134 11.50 -15.96 -11.95
CA ILE A 134 12.14 -14.66 -11.76
C ILE A 134 13.65 -14.81 -12.00
N PRO A 135 14.24 -14.03 -12.93
CA PRO A 135 15.65 -14.16 -13.24
C PRO A 135 16.58 -13.87 -12.05
N HIS A 136 17.79 -14.42 -12.10
CA HIS A 136 18.76 -14.23 -11.03
C HIS A 136 19.24 -12.77 -10.95
N ASN A 137 19.26 -12.21 -9.74
CA ASN A 137 19.54 -10.79 -9.50
C ASN A 137 20.93 -10.32 -10.00
N SER A 138 21.92 -11.21 -10.05
CA SER A 138 23.28 -10.90 -10.48
C SER A 138 23.37 -10.47 -11.94
N THR A 139 22.40 -10.86 -12.76
CA THR A 139 22.38 -10.53 -14.19
C THR A 139 21.89 -9.11 -14.43
N TYR A 140 20.87 -8.67 -13.68
CA TYR A 140 20.15 -7.42 -13.96
C TYR A 140 20.52 -6.26 -13.05
N LEU A 141 20.86 -6.51 -11.77
CA LEU A 141 21.24 -5.44 -10.84
C LEU A 141 22.44 -4.59 -11.30
N PRO A 142 23.50 -5.16 -11.92
CA PRO A 142 24.60 -4.36 -12.45
C PRO A 142 24.19 -3.31 -13.49
N LEU A 143 23.06 -3.52 -14.20
CA LEU A 143 22.57 -2.60 -15.22
C LEU A 143 21.99 -1.31 -14.63
N ALA A 144 21.57 -1.32 -13.36
CA ALA A 144 20.93 -0.19 -12.69
C ALA A 144 21.76 0.39 -11.54
N VAL A 145 22.96 -0.15 -11.27
CA VAL A 145 23.73 0.25 -10.08
C VAL A 145 24.17 1.71 -10.11
N ASP A 146 24.53 2.23 -11.28
CA ASP A 146 24.93 3.63 -11.44
C ASP A 146 23.77 4.58 -11.17
N ASP A 147 22.57 4.25 -11.65
CA ASP A 147 21.36 5.05 -11.45
C ASP A 147 20.88 5.01 -10.00
N VAL A 148 20.92 3.84 -9.37
CA VAL A 148 20.60 3.70 -7.94
C VAL A 148 21.59 4.50 -7.11
N ALA A 149 22.88 4.41 -7.41
CA ALA A 149 23.90 5.13 -6.67
C ALA A 149 23.74 6.65 -6.83
N ARG A 150 23.45 7.14 -8.03
CA ARG A 150 23.19 8.56 -8.26
C ARG A 150 21.95 9.03 -7.49
N ALA A 151 20.88 8.23 -7.46
CA ALA A 151 19.66 8.55 -6.74
C ALA A 151 19.86 8.61 -5.22
N LEU A 152 20.67 7.70 -4.66
CA LEU A 152 20.93 7.60 -3.23
C LEU A 152 22.04 8.54 -2.75
N PHE A 153 23.14 8.63 -3.49
CA PHE A 153 24.39 9.24 -3.05
C PHE A 153 24.73 10.53 -3.80
N GLY A 154 24.09 10.81 -4.92
CA GLY A 154 24.37 12.00 -5.74
C GLY A 154 25.59 11.84 -6.64
N GLU A 155 25.97 12.93 -7.31
CA GLU A 155 27.07 12.94 -8.28
C GLU A 155 28.45 12.75 -7.64
N ASP A 156 28.60 13.11 -6.35
CA ASP A 156 29.86 12.96 -5.59
C ASP A 156 30.28 11.48 -5.38
N ALA A 157 29.34 10.55 -5.56
CA ALA A 157 29.64 9.12 -5.55
C ALA A 157 30.11 8.59 -6.93
N CYS A 158 29.96 9.39 -7.98
CA CYS A 158 30.31 9.03 -9.35
C CYS A 158 31.71 9.53 -9.75
N ASN A 159 32.28 8.88 -10.77
CA ASN A 159 33.47 9.38 -11.45
C ASN A 159 33.09 10.40 -12.54
N THR A 160 34.10 10.92 -13.25
CA THR A 160 33.91 11.91 -14.34
C THR A 160 33.05 11.42 -15.50
N LEU A 161 32.90 10.11 -15.66
CA LEU A 161 32.05 9.49 -16.69
C LEU A 161 30.63 9.22 -16.18
N GLY A 162 30.31 9.63 -14.95
CA GLY A 162 28.99 9.42 -14.34
C GLY A 162 28.75 8.00 -13.80
N HIS A 163 29.77 7.13 -13.79
CA HIS A 163 29.69 5.80 -13.20
C HIS A 163 30.00 5.84 -11.71
N LEU A 164 29.34 5.00 -10.92
CA LEU A 164 29.67 4.82 -9.51
C LEU A 164 31.13 4.40 -9.34
N ARG A 165 31.85 5.09 -8.45
CA ARG A 165 33.25 4.79 -8.12
C ARG A 165 33.43 3.31 -7.76
N THR A 166 34.46 2.68 -8.31
CA THR A 166 34.70 1.23 -8.22
C THR A 166 34.60 0.66 -6.80
N PRO A 167 35.18 1.28 -5.75
CA PRO A 167 35.08 0.75 -4.39
C PRO A 167 33.64 0.67 -3.86
N LEU A 168 32.76 1.56 -4.30
CA LEU A 168 31.38 1.67 -3.84
C LEU A 168 30.43 0.69 -4.55
N ARG A 169 30.84 0.10 -5.68
CA ARG A 169 29.97 -0.74 -6.52
C ARG A 169 29.48 -1.99 -5.80
N SER A 170 30.40 -2.78 -5.24
CA SER A 170 30.03 -4.05 -4.58
C SER A 170 29.08 -3.84 -3.39
N PRO A 171 29.35 -2.92 -2.45
CA PRO A 171 28.42 -2.65 -1.35
C PRO A 171 27.07 -2.11 -1.84
N THR A 172 27.05 -1.27 -2.87
CA THR A 172 25.80 -0.75 -3.45
C THR A 172 24.96 -1.85 -4.09
N LEU A 173 25.61 -2.78 -4.81
CA LEU A 173 24.96 -3.98 -5.32
C LEU A 173 24.36 -4.83 -4.20
N ALA A 174 25.03 -4.94 -3.05
CA ALA A 174 24.47 -5.66 -1.90
C ALA A 174 23.21 -4.99 -1.34
N LEU A 175 23.15 -3.65 -1.29
CA LEU A 175 21.94 -2.90 -0.92
C LEU A 175 20.79 -3.16 -1.91
N MET A 176 21.10 -3.18 -3.21
CA MET A 176 20.14 -3.50 -4.26
C MET A 176 19.66 -4.96 -4.18
N GLN A 177 20.56 -5.91 -3.97
CA GLN A 177 20.24 -7.34 -3.78
C GLN A 177 19.28 -7.52 -2.61
N ARG A 178 19.49 -6.82 -1.50
CA ARG A 178 18.59 -6.90 -0.35
C ARG A 178 17.19 -6.40 -0.70
N THR A 179 17.10 -5.31 -1.45
CA THR A 179 15.82 -4.78 -1.96
C THR A 179 15.15 -5.78 -2.90
N TRP A 180 15.91 -6.35 -3.84
CA TRP A 180 15.44 -7.39 -4.74
C TRP A 180 14.87 -8.60 -3.98
N THR A 181 15.58 -9.13 -2.99
CA THR A 181 15.12 -10.27 -2.19
C THR A 181 13.82 -9.93 -1.44
N ASN A 182 13.67 -8.70 -0.94
CA ASN A 182 12.43 -8.27 -0.30
C ASN A 182 11.26 -8.25 -1.28
N ILE A 183 11.47 -7.69 -2.49
CA ILE A 183 10.46 -7.68 -3.56
C ILE A 183 10.11 -9.12 -3.96
N TYR A 184 11.10 -9.96 -4.22
CA TYR A 184 10.91 -11.37 -4.58
C TYR A 184 10.08 -12.12 -3.53
N ASN A 185 10.44 -12.00 -2.24
CA ASN A 185 9.70 -12.62 -1.14
C ASN A 185 8.29 -12.05 -0.99
N GLN A 186 8.08 -10.78 -1.32
CA GLN A 186 6.75 -10.18 -1.37
C GLN A 186 5.94 -10.78 -2.51
N LEU A 187 6.48 -10.84 -3.73
CA LEU A 187 5.83 -11.45 -4.90
C LEU A 187 5.46 -12.91 -4.63
N GLN A 188 6.36 -13.70 -4.05
CA GLN A 188 6.11 -15.10 -3.69
C GLN A 188 4.99 -15.24 -2.65
N ARG A 189 4.92 -14.35 -1.66
CA ARG A 189 3.82 -14.33 -0.68
C ARG A 189 2.50 -13.92 -1.32
N THR A 190 2.52 -12.90 -2.19
CA THR A 190 1.33 -12.43 -2.92
C THR A 190 0.81 -13.51 -3.87
N SER A 191 1.70 -14.23 -4.57
CA SER A 191 1.35 -15.37 -5.43
C SER A 191 0.64 -16.48 -4.64
N LYS A 192 1.20 -16.89 -3.49
CA LYS A 192 0.54 -17.87 -2.60
C LYS A 192 -0.81 -17.36 -2.08
N ARG A 193 -0.90 -16.07 -1.75
CA ARG A 193 -2.15 -15.44 -1.35
C ARG A 193 -3.17 -15.46 -2.49
N LEU A 194 -2.75 -15.24 -3.73
CA LEU A 194 -3.61 -15.26 -4.91
C LEU A 194 -4.31 -16.61 -5.07
N ILE A 195 -3.59 -17.73 -4.89
CA ILE A 195 -4.17 -19.08 -4.90
C ILE A 195 -5.22 -19.25 -3.79
N SER A 196 -4.95 -18.74 -2.59
CA SER A 196 -5.91 -18.80 -1.48
C SER A 196 -7.15 -17.93 -1.74
N LEU A 197 -7.00 -16.79 -2.41
CA LEU A 197 -8.09 -15.89 -2.79
C LEU A 197 -8.95 -16.50 -3.89
N GLU A 198 -8.34 -17.11 -4.92
CA GLU A 198 -9.03 -17.87 -5.97
C GLU A 198 -9.90 -18.96 -5.33
N LYS A 199 -9.33 -19.77 -4.43
CA LYS A 199 -10.07 -20.81 -3.73
C LYS A 199 -11.19 -20.21 -2.87
N SER A 200 -10.94 -19.14 -2.12
CA SER A 200 -11.95 -18.50 -1.27
C SER A 200 -13.12 -17.94 -2.09
N ALA A 201 -12.84 -17.37 -3.27
CA ALA A 201 -13.85 -16.88 -4.20
C ALA A 201 -14.67 -18.03 -4.78
N ALA A 202 -14.02 -19.12 -5.21
CA ALA A 202 -14.69 -20.33 -5.69
C ALA A 202 -15.59 -20.97 -4.61
N ASP A 203 -15.07 -21.16 -3.39
CA ASP A 203 -15.83 -21.71 -2.26
C ASP A 203 -17.04 -20.85 -1.91
N ALA A 204 -16.91 -19.52 -1.99
CA ALA A 204 -18.02 -18.60 -1.76
C ALA A 204 -19.10 -18.72 -2.85
N PHE A 205 -18.71 -18.86 -4.12
CA PHE A 205 -19.65 -19.11 -5.22
C PHE A 205 -20.38 -20.45 -5.08
N ASP A 206 -19.67 -21.50 -4.65
CA ASP A 206 -20.28 -22.81 -4.43
C ASP A 206 -21.28 -22.78 -3.28
N SER A 207 -21.07 -21.92 -2.28
CA SER A 207 -22.02 -21.74 -1.16
C SER A 207 -23.36 -21.12 -1.60
N ILE A 208 -23.35 -20.25 -2.62
CA ILE A 208 -24.56 -19.69 -3.24
C ILE A 208 -25.31 -20.76 -4.06
N SER A 209 -24.58 -21.73 -4.60
CA SER A 209 -25.14 -22.74 -5.51
C SER A 209 -25.88 -23.88 -4.81
N LYS A 210 -25.72 -24.03 -3.49
CA LYS A 210 -26.24 -25.18 -2.72
C LYS A 210 -27.58 -24.91 -2.00
N ASP A 211 -27.86 -23.67 -1.61
CA ASP A 211 -29.03 -23.28 -0.81
C ASP A 211 -29.70 -22.01 -1.36
N ALA A 212 -30.83 -21.58 -0.76
CA ALA A 212 -31.41 -20.26 -1.04
C ALA A 212 -30.41 -19.16 -0.64
N PRO A 213 -29.86 -18.39 -1.59
CA PRO A 213 -28.79 -17.44 -1.33
C PRO A 213 -29.26 -16.27 -0.47
N THR A 214 -28.52 -16.05 0.62
CA THR A 214 -28.70 -14.89 1.51
C THR A 214 -27.90 -13.70 1.02
N LYS A 215 -28.30 -12.48 1.42
CA LYS A 215 -27.53 -11.24 1.20
C LYS A 215 -26.07 -11.40 1.60
N ARG A 216 -25.82 -11.95 2.79
CA ARG A 216 -24.47 -12.19 3.32
C ARG A 216 -23.62 -13.04 2.38
N GLN A 217 -24.19 -14.08 1.76
CA GLN A 217 -23.47 -14.93 0.82
C GLN A 217 -23.14 -14.21 -0.49
N ILE A 218 -24.08 -13.43 -1.03
CA ILE A 218 -23.86 -12.67 -2.27
C ILE A 218 -22.85 -11.53 -2.05
N SER A 219 -22.99 -10.75 -0.98
CA SER A 219 -21.99 -9.75 -0.58
C SER A 219 -20.61 -10.38 -0.36
N SER A 220 -20.55 -11.56 0.27
CA SER A 220 -19.28 -12.27 0.45
C SER A 220 -18.65 -12.68 -0.88
N VAL A 221 -19.42 -13.04 -1.91
CA VAL A 221 -18.87 -13.38 -3.23
C VAL A 221 -18.33 -12.13 -3.92
N ILE A 222 -19.10 -11.04 -3.95
CA ILE A 222 -18.68 -9.75 -4.52
C ILE A 222 -17.34 -9.32 -3.92
N LEU A 223 -17.23 -9.30 -2.58
CA LEU A 223 -16.01 -8.88 -1.88
C LEU A 223 -14.81 -9.82 -2.10
N LYS A 224 -15.04 -11.13 -2.16
CA LYS A 224 -13.93 -12.09 -2.36
C LYS A 224 -13.40 -12.06 -3.78
N VAL A 225 -14.27 -11.91 -4.77
CA VAL A 225 -13.88 -11.78 -6.18
C VAL A 225 -13.20 -10.44 -6.42
N SER A 226 -13.67 -9.34 -5.83
CA SER A 226 -13.02 -8.03 -5.98
C SER A 226 -11.61 -8.03 -5.38
N ARG A 227 -11.42 -8.64 -4.20
CA ARG A 227 -10.08 -8.83 -3.60
C ARG A 227 -9.16 -9.67 -4.47
N TRP A 228 -9.69 -10.74 -5.05
CA TRP A 228 -8.94 -11.59 -5.97
C TRP A 228 -8.52 -10.82 -7.23
N LYS A 229 -9.45 -10.06 -7.83
CA LYS A 229 -9.21 -9.17 -8.98
C LYS A 229 -8.09 -8.17 -8.72
N ILE A 230 -8.21 -7.36 -7.67
CA ILE A 230 -7.21 -6.32 -7.34
C ILE A 230 -5.82 -6.95 -7.19
N THR A 231 -5.75 -8.11 -6.54
CA THR A 231 -4.48 -8.83 -6.37
C THR A 231 -3.95 -9.35 -7.71
N ALA A 232 -4.80 -9.90 -8.58
CA ALA A 232 -4.43 -10.39 -9.91
C ALA A 232 -3.96 -9.27 -10.84
N GLU A 233 -4.63 -8.12 -10.81
CA GLU A 233 -4.27 -6.91 -11.58
C GLU A 233 -2.90 -6.38 -11.14
N SER A 234 -2.65 -6.32 -9.82
CA SER A 234 -1.37 -5.87 -9.28
C SER A 234 -0.17 -6.74 -9.70
N LEU A 235 -0.42 -8.02 -10.01
CA LEU A 235 0.58 -8.96 -10.48
C LEU A 235 0.60 -9.11 -12.00
N GLN A 236 -0.34 -8.48 -12.72
CA GLN A 236 -0.49 -8.54 -14.17
C GLN A 236 -0.52 -9.97 -14.73
N MET A 237 -1.17 -10.89 -14.02
CA MET A 237 -1.25 -12.31 -14.41
C MET A 237 -2.45 -12.54 -15.34
N GLU A 238 -2.23 -12.48 -16.66
CA GLU A 238 -3.29 -12.59 -17.68
C GLU A 238 -4.16 -13.84 -17.53
N ASN A 239 -3.55 -15.00 -17.26
CA ASN A 239 -4.26 -16.26 -17.06
C ASN A 239 -5.20 -16.24 -15.84
N VAL A 240 -4.84 -15.50 -14.79
CA VAL A 240 -5.68 -15.32 -13.59
C VAL A 240 -6.76 -14.29 -13.86
N LEU A 241 -6.42 -13.20 -14.56
CA LEU A 241 -7.37 -12.17 -14.96
C LEU A 241 -8.48 -12.72 -15.85
N GLU A 242 -8.19 -13.69 -16.72
CA GLU A 242 -9.22 -14.36 -17.51
C GLU A 242 -10.23 -15.10 -16.61
N LYS A 243 -9.75 -15.84 -15.60
CA LYS A 243 -10.61 -16.54 -14.65
C LYS A 243 -11.41 -15.58 -13.77
N VAL A 244 -10.77 -14.51 -13.28
CA VAL A 244 -11.44 -13.42 -12.55
C VAL A 244 -12.56 -12.87 -13.40
N SER A 245 -12.29 -12.55 -14.66
CA SER A 245 -13.27 -11.99 -15.59
C SER A 245 -14.45 -12.93 -15.87
N CYS A 246 -14.24 -14.25 -15.82
CA CYS A 246 -15.32 -15.24 -15.89
C CYS A 246 -16.18 -15.26 -14.61
N MET A 247 -15.60 -15.01 -13.43
CA MET A 247 -16.34 -14.87 -12.18
C MET A 247 -17.08 -13.53 -12.08
N GLU A 248 -16.49 -12.43 -12.57
CA GLU A 248 -17.15 -11.12 -12.68
C GLU A 248 -18.37 -11.16 -13.59
N ALA A 249 -18.27 -11.87 -14.72
CA ALA A 249 -19.41 -12.09 -15.61
C ALA A 249 -20.56 -12.81 -14.89
N GLN A 250 -20.26 -13.74 -13.98
CA GLN A 250 -21.25 -14.43 -13.18
C GLN A 250 -21.85 -13.54 -12.09
N ILE A 251 -21.04 -12.70 -11.42
CA ILE A 251 -21.56 -11.68 -10.50
C ILE A 251 -22.49 -10.73 -11.25
N THR A 252 -22.12 -10.30 -12.45
CA THR A 252 -22.94 -9.42 -13.30
C THR A 252 -24.27 -10.08 -13.66
N GLN A 253 -24.27 -11.38 -14.00
CA GLN A 253 -25.51 -12.12 -14.22
C GLN A 253 -26.38 -12.19 -12.96
N VAL A 254 -25.78 -12.40 -11.79
CA VAL A 254 -26.49 -12.38 -10.50
C VAL A 254 -27.09 -10.99 -10.25
N ALA A 255 -26.32 -9.92 -10.41
CA ALA A 255 -26.78 -8.55 -10.21
C ALA A 255 -27.94 -8.19 -11.14
N VAL A 256 -27.86 -8.53 -12.43
CA VAL A 256 -28.95 -8.32 -13.40
C VAL A 256 -30.21 -9.09 -13.00
N ALA A 257 -30.06 -10.34 -12.53
CA ALA A 257 -31.19 -11.13 -12.04
C ALA A 257 -31.85 -10.52 -10.78
N LEU A 258 -31.11 -9.73 -10.01
CA LEU A 258 -31.58 -8.97 -8.85
C LEU A 258 -32.12 -7.58 -9.22
N GLY A 259 -32.12 -7.20 -10.51
CA GLY A 259 -32.66 -5.92 -10.97
C GLY A 259 -31.63 -4.82 -11.22
N ALA A 260 -30.33 -5.14 -11.27
CA ALA A 260 -29.30 -4.16 -11.64
C ALA A 260 -29.54 -3.61 -13.06
N ASN A 261 -29.52 -2.29 -13.21
CA ASN A 261 -29.51 -1.65 -14.53
C ASN A 261 -28.09 -1.62 -15.09
N VAL A 262 -27.72 -2.66 -15.85
CA VAL A 262 -26.39 -2.82 -16.44
C VAL A 262 -26.47 -2.65 -17.97
N ASP A 263 -25.47 -2.01 -18.55
CA ASP A 263 -25.37 -1.81 -20.00
C ASP A 263 -25.56 -3.12 -20.79
N ALA A 264 -26.42 -3.06 -21.82
CA ALA A 264 -26.76 -4.22 -22.64
C ALA A 264 -25.54 -4.88 -23.31
N LYS A 265 -24.46 -4.12 -23.55
CA LYS A 265 -23.18 -4.64 -24.07
C LYS A 265 -22.47 -5.53 -23.04
N VAL A 266 -22.39 -5.08 -21.78
CA VAL A 266 -21.77 -5.82 -20.67
C VAL A 266 -22.56 -7.11 -20.39
N VAL A 267 -23.89 -7.03 -20.45
CA VAL A 267 -24.76 -8.20 -20.29
C VAL A 267 -24.56 -9.23 -21.40
N LYS A 268 -24.36 -8.80 -22.66
CA LYS A 268 -24.05 -9.72 -23.77
C LYS A 268 -22.72 -10.44 -23.56
N VAL A 269 -21.67 -9.69 -23.24
CA VAL A 269 -20.33 -10.26 -22.94
C VAL A 269 -20.39 -11.23 -21.76
N ALA A 270 -21.15 -10.89 -20.72
CA ALA A 270 -21.32 -11.75 -19.56
C ALA A 270 -22.04 -13.06 -19.92
N LYS A 271 -23.02 -13.04 -20.84
CA LYS A 271 -23.74 -14.24 -21.30
C LYS A 271 -22.90 -15.15 -22.20
N GLU A 272 -21.97 -14.59 -22.96
CA GLU A 272 -21.08 -15.34 -23.86
C GLU A 272 -19.95 -16.05 -23.10
N LYS A 273 -19.55 -15.56 -21.92
CA LYS A 273 -18.52 -16.19 -21.10
C LYS A 273 -19.00 -17.49 -20.46
N LYS A 274 -18.11 -18.49 -20.47
CA LYS A 274 -18.35 -19.82 -19.90
C LYS A 274 -18.61 -19.71 -18.40
N LYS A 275 -19.72 -20.29 -17.92
CA LYS A 275 -20.03 -20.37 -16.49
C LYS A 275 -19.03 -21.29 -15.79
N LEU A 276 -18.34 -20.79 -14.77
CA LEU A 276 -17.45 -21.60 -13.93
C LEU A 276 -18.23 -22.32 -12.83
N THR A 277 -19.38 -21.79 -12.38
CA THR A 277 -20.22 -22.37 -11.34
C THR A 277 -21.71 -22.36 -11.70
N LYS A 278 -22.51 -23.22 -11.05
CA LYS A 278 -23.95 -23.42 -11.34
C LYS A 278 -24.81 -22.64 -10.35
N VAL A 279 -25.01 -21.34 -10.57
CA VAL A 279 -26.01 -20.57 -9.80
C VAL A 279 -27.39 -20.75 -10.44
N SER A 280 -28.37 -21.23 -9.67
CA SER A 280 -29.76 -21.37 -10.11
C SER A 280 -30.50 -20.03 -10.06
N HIS A 281 -31.09 -19.62 -11.18
CA HIS A 281 -31.86 -18.37 -11.31
C HIS A 281 -33.12 -18.34 -10.44
N THR A 282 -33.64 -19.52 -10.05
CA THR A 282 -34.81 -19.65 -9.16
C THR A 282 -34.47 -19.47 -7.69
N ALA A 283 -33.19 -19.58 -7.30
CA ALA A 283 -32.76 -19.41 -5.91
C ALA A 283 -32.68 -17.93 -5.51
N LEU A 284 -32.37 -17.04 -6.46
CA LEU A 284 -32.17 -15.60 -6.24
C LEU A 284 -33.47 -14.83 -5.92
N GLN A 285 -34.64 -15.40 -6.23
CA GLN A 285 -35.95 -14.80 -5.91
C GLN A 285 -36.31 -14.88 -4.40
N ASN A 286 -35.50 -15.58 -3.60
CA ASN A 286 -35.72 -15.75 -2.16
C ASN A 286 -34.97 -14.74 -1.27
N LEU A 287 -34.37 -13.68 -1.83
CA LEU A 287 -33.82 -12.59 -1.02
C LEU A 287 -34.96 -11.85 -0.31
N ALA A 288 -34.85 -11.76 1.02
CA ALA A 288 -35.99 -11.57 1.92
C ALA A 288 -36.47 -10.11 2.08
N SER A 289 -35.90 -9.12 1.40
CA SER A 289 -36.39 -7.73 1.42
C SER A 289 -35.88 -6.88 0.25
N GLU A 290 -36.62 -5.84 -0.14
CA GLU A 290 -36.19 -4.85 -1.15
C GLU A 290 -34.90 -4.12 -0.73
N GLN A 291 -34.71 -3.90 0.57
CA GLN A 291 -33.49 -3.30 1.13
C GLN A 291 -32.26 -4.20 0.91
N ASP A 292 -32.41 -5.51 1.10
CA ASP A 292 -31.30 -6.45 0.90
C ASP A 292 -30.85 -6.52 -0.56
N ILE A 293 -31.79 -6.34 -1.49
CA ILE A 293 -31.50 -6.25 -2.92
C ILE A 293 -30.75 -4.94 -3.22
N ALA A 294 -31.22 -3.81 -2.69
CA ALA A 294 -30.58 -2.51 -2.88
C ALA A 294 -29.11 -2.50 -2.39
N ASP A 295 -28.84 -3.07 -1.22
CA ASP A 295 -27.49 -3.12 -0.64
C ASP A 295 -26.52 -4.01 -1.46
N VAL A 296 -27.02 -5.14 -1.98
CA VAL A 296 -26.22 -6.02 -2.86
C VAL A 296 -25.93 -5.33 -4.19
N LEU A 297 -26.90 -4.60 -4.74
CA LEU A 297 -26.74 -3.83 -5.97
C LEU A 297 -25.78 -2.64 -5.79
N ALA A 298 -25.80 -2.00 -4.62
CA ALA A 298 -24.85 -0.95 -4.28
C ALA A 298 -23.41 -1.50 -4.25
N LEU A 299 -23.18 -2.62 -3.54
CA LEU A 299 -21.87 -3.30 -3.51
C LEU A 299 -21.42 -3.75 -4.91
N TYR A 300 -22.33 -4.29 -5.72
CA TYR A 300 -22.00 -4.65 -7.10
C TYR A 300 -21.57 -3.42 -7.92
N THR A 301 -22.30 -2.31 -7.78
CA THR A 301 -22.00 -1.07 -8.49
C THR A 301 -20.64 -0.52 -8.09
N GLU A 302 -20.33 -0.57 -6.80
CA GLU A 302 -19.07 -0.13 -6.21
C GLU A 302 -17.87 -0.90 -6.76
N PHE A 303 -17.93 -2.22 -6.83
CA PHE A 303 -16.77 -3.05 -7.19
C PHE A 303 -16.70 -3.44 -8.68
N PHE A 304 -17.82 -3.40 -9.42
CA PHE A 304 -17.89 -4.01 -10.75
C PHE A 304 -18.61 -3.18 -11.82
N ALA A 305 -19.62 -2.35 -11.49
CA ALA A 305 -20.34 -1.57 -12.51
C ALA A 305 -19.65 -0.24 -12.89
N SER A 306 -18.68 0.21 -12.08
CA SER A 306 -17.80 1.32 -12.41
C SER A 306 -16.78 0.88 -13.47
N CYS A 307 -17.22 0.71 -14.72
CA CYS A 307 -16.32 0.47 -15.86
C CYS A 307 -15.29 1.60 -15.95
N GLY A 308 -14.03 1.29 -15.62
CA GLY A 308 -12.89 2.19 -15.81
C GLY A 308 -12.26 2.75 -14.53
N GLN A 309 -12.72 2.38 -13.33
CA GLN A 309 -12.00 2.75 -12.11
C GLN A 309 -10.94 1.70 -11.79
N ASP A 310 -9.69 2.00 -12.17
CA ASP A 310 -8.52 1.35 -11.56
C ASP A 310 -8.62 1.54 -10.04
N HIS A 311 -8.96 0.45 -9.35
CA HIS A 311 -8.81 0.34 -7.91
C HIS A 311 -7.31 0.23 -7.60
N ASN A 312 -6.59 1.33 -7.75
CA ASN A 312 -5.28 1.51 -7.13
C ASN A 312 -5.48 1.61 -5.61
N VAL A 313 -5.82 0.49 -4.99
CA VAL A 313 -5.59 0.29 -3.57
C VAL A 313 -4.08 0.19 -3.44
N GLU A 314 -3.46 1.24 -2.90
CA GLU A 314 -2.09 1.13 -2.45
C GLU A 314 -1.97 -0.11 -1.56
N LEU A 315 -1.10 -1.04 -1.96
CA LEU A 315 -0.69 -2.17 -1.14
C LEU A 315 0.11 -1.65 0.06
N GLN A 316 -0.59 -1.05 1.01
CA GLN A 316 -0.11 -0.88 2.36
C GLN A 316 -0.95 -1.79 3.23
N ASP A 317 -0.36 -2.93 3.60
CA ASP A 317 -0.56 -3.48 4.92
C ASP A 317 0.63 -4.35 5.32
N GLN A 318 1.42 -3.81 6.24
CA GLN A 318 1.84 -4.60 7.38
C GLN A 318 0.89 -4.24 8.53
N GLN A 319 0.10 -5.19 9.04
CA GLN A 319 0.12 -5.59 10.45
C GLN A 319 -0.87 -6.73 10.76
N PRO A 320 -0.64 -7.48 11.86
CA PRO A 320 -1.32 -8.74 12.14
C PRO A 320 -2.76 -8.53 12.62
N ALA A 321 -3.61 -9.52 12.34
CA ALA A 321 -5.00 -9.55 12.78
C ALA A 321 -5.10 -9.48 14.32
N PHE A 322 -5.61 -8.38 14.85
CA PHE A 322 -6.13 -8.34 16.21
C PHE A 322 -7.57 -8.85 16.19
N SER A 323 -7.81 -9.97 16.86
CA SER A 323 -9.12 -10.56 17.10
C SER A 323 -9.64 -10.06 18.45
N TYR A 324 -10.40 -8.98 18.48
CA TYR A 324 -11.24 -8.61 19.63
C TYR A 324 -12.71 -8.80 19.25
N ARG A 325 -13.50 -9.40 20.16
CA ARG A 325 -14.97 -9.42 20.08
C ARG A 325 -15.47 -8.12 20.71
N PHE A 326 -16.16 -7.30 19.92
CA PHE A 326 -16.89 -6.14 20.43
C PHE A 326 -18.06 -6.62 21.30
N GLY A 327 -18.35 -5.88 22.39
CA GLY A 327 -19.47 -6.17 23.30
C GLY A 327 -20.83 -5.88 22.68
N GLU A 328 -21.92 -6.31 23.33
CA GLU A 328 -23.28 -6.07 22.87
C GLU A 328 -23.66 -4.58 22.97
N ALA A 329 -24.44 -4.10 21.99
CA ALA A 329 -24.84 -2.71 21.85
C ALA A 329 -25.75 -2.27 23.01
N VAL A 330 -25.33 -1.22 23.72
CA VAL A 330 -26.15 -0.47 24.69
C VAL A 330 -26.17 0.98 24.24
N ASP A 331 -27.27 1.69 24.49
CA ASP A 331 -27.47 3.07 24.09
C ASP A 331 -26.38 3.99 24.71
N GLY A 332 -25.67 4.75 23.87
CA GLY A 332 -24.43 5.47 24.24
C GLY A 332 -23.13 4.65 24.16
N SER A 333 -23.20 3.41 23.69
CA SER A 333 -22.08 2.47 23.45
C SER A 333 -22.30 1.70 22.15
N ASP A 334 -22.76 2.40 21.11
CA ASP A 334 -22.83 1.91 19.74
C ASP A 334 -21.40 1.75 19.19
N PRO A 335 -20.93 0.52 18.89
CA PRO A 335 -19.57 0.29 18.42
C PRO A 335 -19.37 0.56 16.92
N GLY A 336 -20.40 0.96 16.17
CA GLY A 336 -20.36 0.98 14.72
C GLY A 336 -21.09 2.13 14.03
N VAL A 337 -21.80 1.78 12.95
CA VAL A 337 -22.44 2.68 11.98
C VAL A 337 -23.96 2.43 11.91
N GLU A 338 -24.52 1.86 12.98
CA GLU A 338 -25.92 1.40 13.05
C GLU A 338 -26.91 2.56 12.92
N VAL A 339 -26.59 3.74 13.48
CA VAL A 339 -27.37 4.98 13.30
C VAL A 339 -27.33 5.41 11.83
N GLU A 340 -26.15 5.34 11.22
CA GLU A 340 -25.91 5.79 9.85
C GLU A 340 -26.55 4.86 8.81
N MET A 341 -26.81 3.59 9.15
CA MET A 341 -27.46 2.61 8.28
C MET A 341 -28.85 3.07 7.77
N GLY A 342 -29.55 3.90 8.54
CA GLY A 342 -30.85 4.47 8.16
C GLY A 342 -30.76 5.78 7.38
N LEU A 343 -29.57 6.32 7.15
CA LEU A 343 -29.37 7.63 6.53
C LEU A 343 -29.07 7.51 5.04
N SER A 344 -29.72 8.34 4.21
CA SER A 344 -29.39 8.44 2.80
C SER A 344 -28.02 9.13 2.59
N PRO A 345 -27.36 8.93 1.43
CA PRO A 345 -26.16 9.70 1.09
C PRO A 345 -26.34 11.21 1.21
N GLU A 346 -27.53 11.72 0.85
CA GLU A 346 -27.89 13.13 0.93
C GLU A 346 -28.03 13.61 2.38
N ASP A 347 -28.61 12.78 3.26
CA ASP A 347 -28.69 13.08 4.71
C ASP A 347 -27.30 13.11 5.34
N LEU A 348 -26.42 12.18 4.94
CA LEU A 348 -25.03 12.16 5.40
C LEU A 348 -24.25 13.39 4.91
N ASP A 349 -24.43 13.80 3.65
CA ASP A 349 -23.82 15.02 3.12
C ASP A 349 -24.32 16.25 3.87
N HIS A 350 -25.62 16.33 4.11
CA HIS A 350 -26.24 17.40 4.88
C HIS A 350 -25.67 17.47 6.31
N ASN A 351 -25.66 16.34 7.03
CA ASN A 351 -25.18 16.27 8.41
C ASN A 351 -23.69 16.57 8.53
N LEU A 352 -22.88 16.21 7.53
CA LEU A 352 -21.45 16.50 7.48
C LEU A 352 -21.14 17.91 6.93
N GLY A 353 -22.14 18.65 6.46
CA GLY A 353 -21.97 19.98 5.88
C GLY A 353 -21.26 19.99 4.52
N LEU A 354 -21.40 18.90 3.75
CA LEU A 354 -20.82 18.73 2.42
C LEU A 354 -21.77 19.32 1.37
N LEU A 355 -21.31 20.32 0.61
CA LEU A 355 -22.15 21.00 -0.39
C LEU A 355 -22.32 20.20 -1.70
N ASP A 356 -21.25 19.52 -2.12
CA ASP A 356 -21.22 18.73 -3.36
C ASP A 356 -20.73 17.28 -3.08
N GLY A 357 -21.07 16.74 -1.91
CA GLY A 357 -20.65 15.40 -1.47
C GLY A 357 -19.16 15.26 -1.15
N LEU A 358 -18.42 16.37 -1.12
CA LEU A 358 -17.01 16.46 -0.74
C LEU A 358 -16.75 17.73 0.10
N PRO A 359 -15.70 17.74 0.94
CA PRO A 359 -15.20 18.97 1.56
C PRO A 359 -14.70 19.97 0.51
N VAL A 360 -14.80 21.26 0.81
CA VAL A 360 -14.49 22.37 -0.10
C VAL A 360 -13.03 22.35 -0.57
N VAL A 361 -12.10 21.96 0.28
CA VAL A 361 -10.67 21.93 -0.08
C VAL A 361 -10.26 20.70 -0.88
N PHE A 362 -11.17 19.75 -1.13
CA PHE A 362 -10.87 18.62 -1.99
C PHE A 362 -10.84 19.05 -3.46
N ASN A 363 -9.92 18.45 -4.21
CA ASN A 363 -10.03 18.49 -5.66
C ASN A 363 -11.32 17.79 -6.09
N ARG A 364 -12.05 18.37 -7.04
CA ARG A 364 -13.25 17.74 -7.60
C ARG A 364 -12.93 16.58 -8.55
N TYR A 365 -11.72 16.58 -9.12
CA TYR A 365 -11.28 15.61 -10.13
C TYR A 365 -9.90 15.04 -9.77
N ARG A 366 -9.66 13.79 -10.18
CA ARG A 366 -8.36 13.12 -10.17
C ARG A 366 -8.01 12.66 -11.58
N HIS A 367 -6.72 12.63 -11.91
CA HIS A 367 -6.24 12.14 -13.20
C HIS A 367 -5.80 10.67 -13.10
N CYS A 368 -6.25 9.81 -14.03
CA CYS A 368 -5.96 8.38 -14.03
C CYS A 368 -4.46 8.06 -14.18
N GLY A 369 -3.74 8.85 -15.01
CA GLY A 369 -2.30 8.70 -15.22
C GLY A 369 -1.39 9.24 -14.10
N GLY A 370 -1.93 9.58 -12.92
CA GLY A 370 -1.12 10.01 -11.76
C GLY A 370 -0.65 11.47 -11.78
N LEU A 371 -1.18 12.30 -12.68
CA LEU A 371 -0.98 13.75 -12.62
C LEU A 371 -1.71 14.32 -11.40
N THR A 372 -1.22 15.43 -10.85
CA THR A 372 -1.82 16.07 -9.66
C THR A 372 -1.94 17.57 -9.85
N SER A 373 -2.95 18.19 -9.22
CA SER A 373 -3.13 19.64 -9.24
C SER A 373 -2.04 20.41 -8.49
N TRP A 374 -1.25 19.71 -7.67
CA TRP A 374 -0.12 20.27 -6.92
C TRP A 374 1.10 20.53 -7.80
N ASP A 375 1.14 19.95 -9.00
CA ASP A 375 2.15 20.29 -10.00
C ASP A 375 1.67 21.51 -10.80
N PRO A 376 2.38 22.65 -10.74
CA PRO A 376 2.01 23.85 -11.49
C PRO A 376 1.87 23.62 -13.00
N ALA A 377 2.59 22.64 -13.56
CA ALA A 377 2.49 22.30 -14.98
C ALA A 377 1.12 21.72 -15.37
N TYR A 378 0.38 21.17 -14.41
CA TYR A 378 -0.89 20.48 -14.63
C TYR A 378 -2.07 21.09 -13.89
N ALA A 379 -1.85 22.08 -13.01
CA ALA A 379 -2.88 22.70 -12.19
C ALA A 379 -4.11 23.17 -13.00
N THR A 380 -3.89 23.74 -14.19
CA THR A 380 -4.97 24.21 -15.07
C THR A 380 -5.85 23.09 -15.61
N LYS A 381 -5.36 21.85 -15.68
CA LYS A 381 -6.16 20.70 -16.10
C LYS A 381 -7.23 20.32 -15.07
N PHE A 382 -7.00 20.59 -13.79
CA PHE A 382 -7.91 20.25 -12.70
C PHE A 382 -8.99 21.30 -12.45
N VAL A 383 -8.98 22.40 -13.22
CA VAL A 383 -10.08 23.37 -13.26
C VAL A 383 -11.32 22.66 -13.83
N PRO A 384 -12.51 22.77 -13.22
CA PRO A 384 -13.69 21.98 -13.60
C PRO A 384 -14.04 22.03 -15.09
N GLU A 385 -13.92 23.20 -15.71
CA GLU A 385 -14.18 23.42 -17.14
C GLU A 385 -13.26 22.61 -18.06
N ASN A 386 -12.00 22.43 -17.65
CA ASN A 386 -11.03 21.64 -18.40
C ASN A 386 -11.13 20.15 -18.05
N ALA A 387 -11.31 19.85 -16.77
CA ALA A 387 -11.37 18.48 -16.27
C ALA A 387 -12.57 17.70 -16.84
N GLN A 388 -13.73 18.34 -17.02
CA GLN A 388 -14.91 17.69 -17.60
C GLN A 388 -14.71 17.26 -19.05
N ASN A 389 -13.77 17.87 -19.77
CA ASN A 389 -13.50 17.61 -21.18
C ASN A 389 -12.28 16.69 -21.39
N ASP A 390 -11.59 16.29 -20.31
CA ASP A 390 -10.42 15.40 -20.35
C ASP A 390 -10.85 13.96 -20.03
N ALA A 391 -10.61 13.03 -20.95
CA ALA A 391 -11.01 11.63 -20.82
C ALA A 391 -10.28 10.91 -19.68
N ASP A 392 -9.12 11.41 -19.25
CA ASP A 392 -8.33 10.84 -18.16
C ASP A 392 -8.68 11.45 -16.80
N MET A 393 -9.64 12.38 -16.73
CA MET A 393 -10.11 13.00 -15.49
C MET A 393 -11.38 12.33 -14.98
N VAL A 394 -11.35 11.94 -13.70
CA VAL A 394 -12.45 11.25 -13.02
C VAL A 394 -12.89 12.07 -11.81
N PRO A 395 -14.21 12.29 -11.61
CA PRO A 395 -14.69 12.98 -10.43
C PRO A 395 -14.33 12.19 -9.17
N ILE A 396 -13.87 12.92 -8.14
CA ILE A 396 -13.68 12.36 -6.81
C ILE A 396 -15.06 12.32 -6.14
N GLN A 397 -15.40 11.20 -5.50
CA GLN A 397 -16.63 11.06 -4.73
C GLN A 397 -16.36 10.18 -3.51
N LEU A 398 -16.99 10.51 -2.38
CA LEU A 398 -17.02 9.65 -1.21
C LEU A 398 -18.12 8.60 -1.38
N HIS A 399 -17.79 7.34 -1.12
CA HIS A 399 -18.79 6.28 -1.06
C HIS A 399 -19.64 6.42 0.21
N TRP A 400 -20.85 5.85 0.19
CA TRP A 400 -21.78 5.92 1.33
C TRP A 400 -21.14 5.44 2.63
N HIS A 401 -20.43 4.30 2.64
CA HIS A 401 -19.79 3.78 3.85
C HIS A 401 -18.65 4.68 4.33
N GLN A 402 -18.04 5.46 3.44
CA GLN A 402 -17.03 6.44 3.80
C GLN A 402 -17.67 7.65 4.47
N LYS A 403 -18.81 8.13 3.94
CA LYS A 403 -19.59 9.19 4.56
C LYS A 403 -20.16 8.76 5.91
N ALA A 404 -20.76 7.57 5.97
CA ALA A 404 -21.30 6.97 7.20
C ALA A 404 -20.19 6.78 8.25
N GLY A 405 -19.02 6.26 7.86
CA GLY A 405 -17.89 6.12 8.76
C GLY A 405 -17.40 7.45 9.32
N VAL A 406 -17.31 8.50 8.49
CA VAL A 406 -16.91 9.84 8.94
C VAL A 406 -17.99 10.44 9.86
N HIS A 407 -19.27 10.29 9.53
CA HIS A 407 -20.37 10.73 10.38
C HIS A 407 -20.34 10.05 11.76
N ALA A 408 -20.17 8.73 11.79
CA ALA A 408 -20.02 7.96 13.03
C ALA A 408 -18.80 8.43 13.84
N MET A 409 -17.67 8.73 13.20
CA MET A 409 -16.50 9.29 13.89
C MET A 409 -16.84 10.59 14.62
N PHE A 410 -17.54 11.52 13.97
CA PHE A 410 -17.93 12.78 14.60
C PHE A 410 -18.93 12.55 15.75
N ARG A 411 -19.94 11.70 15.54
CA ARG A 411 -20.93 11.35 16.56
C ARG A 411 -20.29 10.71 17.81
N MET A 412 -19.26 9.89 17.64
CA MET A 412 -18.57 9.22 18.75
C MET A 412 -17.61 10.15 19.51
N VAL A 413 -16.98 11.10 18.83
CA VAL A 413 -15.97 12.00 19.43
C VAL A 413 -16.61 13.23 20.06
N PHE A 414 -17.63 13.80 19.44
CA PHE A 414 -18.23 15.06 19.86
C PHE A 414 -19.50 14.84 20.69
N ASN A 415 -19.57 15.55 21.81
CA ASN A 415 -20.72 15.54 22.71
C ASN A 415 -21.34 16.94 22.74
N GLU A 416 -22.67 17.03 22.87
CA GLU A 416 -23.38 18.32 22.95
C GLU A 416 -22.93 19.18 24.14
N ALA A 417 -22.50 18.53 25.24
CA ALA A 417 -21.94 19.17 26.42
C ALA A 417 -20.55 18.60 26.75
N PRO A 418 -19.66 19.39 27.39
CA PRO A 418 -18.36 18.91 27.83
C PRO A 418 -18.50 17.77 28.84
N VAL A 419 -17.93 16.61 28.54
CA VAL A 419 -17.89 15.45 29.44
C VAL A 419 -16.42 15.11 29.71
N SER A 420 -16.01 15.14 30.99
CA SER A 420 -14.59 14.99 31.38
C SER A 420 -13.99 13.62 31.03
N ASP A 421 -14.84 12.59 30.96
CA ASP A 421 -14.43 11.19 30.82
C ASP A 421 -14.84 10.62 29.45
N ALA A 422 -15.25 11.47 28.50
CA ALA A 422 -15.64 11.02 27.16
C ALA A 422 -14.44 10.46 26.39
N CYS A 423 -14.65 9.33 25.71
CA CYS A 423 -13.67 8.79 24.78
C CYS A 423 -13.56 9.70 23.56
N THR A 424 -12.41 10.34 23.37
CA THR A 424 -12.16 11.22 22.22
C THR A 424 -11.51 10.48 21.05
N GLY A 425 -11.44 9.15 21.10
CA GLY A 425 -10.79 8.30 20.11
C GLY A 425 -11.79 7.39 19.42
N VAL A 426 -11.61 7.19 18.12
CA VAL A 426 -12.39 6.25 17.31
C VAL A 426 -11.45 5.28 16.63
N LEU A 427 -11.77 3.98 16.70
CA LEU A 427 -11.07 2.93 15.99
C LEU A 427 -11.85 2.55 14.74
N VAL A 428 -11.31 2.90 13.57
CA VAL A 428 -11.88 2.47 12.28
C VAL A 428 -11.41 1.05 11.98
N ALA A 429 -12.26 0.08 12.27
CA ALA A 429 -11.97 -1.35 12.11
C ALA A 429 -12.51 -1.95 10.80
N ASP A 430 -12.92 -1.09 9.85
CA ASP A 430 -13.35 -1.51 8.51
C ASP A 430 -12.30 -2.40 7.83
N ASP A 431 -12.78 -3.31 6.99
CA ASP A 431 -11.92 -4.19 6.20
C ASP A 431 -10.88 -3.41 5.36
N VAL A 432 -9.76 -4.07 5.07
CA VAL A 432 -8.68 -3.51 4.24
C VAL A 432 -9.18 -3.19 2.84
N GLY A 433 -8.84 -2.00 2.34
CA GLY A 433 -9.20 -1.56 0.99
C GLY A 433 -10.50 -0.74 0.88
N LEU A 434 -11.24 -0.53 1.97
CA LEU A 434 -12.49 0.27 1.95
C LEU A 434 -12.28 1.79 1.96
N GLY A 435 -11.03 2.26 1.88
CA GLY A 435 -10.71 3.69 1.83
C GLY A 435 -10.64 4.39 3.18
N LYS A 436 -10.15 3.71 4.23
CA LYS A 436 -9.93 4.30 5.56
C LYS A 436 -9.06 5.58 5.52
N THR A 437 -8.05 5.61 4.66
CA THR A 437 -7.23 6.81 4.43
C THR A 437 -8.10 7.98 3.95
N PHE A 438 -9.03 7.72 3.05
CA PHE A 438 -9.92 8.73 2.48
C PHE A 438 -10.92 9.23 3.54
N GLN A 439 -11.50 8.32 4.34
CA GLN A 439 -12.31 8.68 5.51
C GLN A 439 -11.54 9.59 6.50
N ALA A 440 -10.31 9.22 6.85
CA ALA A 440 -9.49 9.99 7.79
C ALA A 440 -9.16 11.40 7.26
N ILE A 441 -8.79 11.51 5.98
CA ILE A 441 -8.53 12.80 5.34
C ILE A 441 -9.79 13.66 5.32
N THR A 442 -10.95 13.08 5.00
CA THR A 442 -12.24 13.78 5.03
C THR A 442 -12.56 14.31 6.42
N ALA A 443 -12.38 13.49 7.47
CA ALA A 443 -12.61 13.93 8.85
C ALA A 443 -11.70 15.10 9.26
N VAL A 444 -10.38 15.01 8.97
CA VAL A 444 -9.43 16.10 9.22
C VAL A 444 -9.83 17.38 8.48
N THR A 445 -10.33 17.22 7.27
CA THR A 445 -10.66 18.34 6.40
C THR A 445 -11.91 19.08 6.87
N ILE A 446 -12.94 18.33 7.27
CA ILE A 446 -14.15 18.91 7.87
C ILE A 446 -13.78 19.70 9.14
N LEU A 447 -12.91 19.15 9.99
CA LEU A 447 -12.40 19.87 11.17
C LEU A 447 -11.65 21.15 10.81
N ALA A 448 -10.78 21.09 9.79
CA ALA A 448 -10.04 22.27 9.32
C ALA A 448 -11.00 23.36 8.81
N GLU A 449 -12.03 22.98 8.05
CA GLU A 449 -13.07 23.92 7.59
C GLU A 449 -13.87 24.52 8.74
N LEU A 450 -14.23 23.73 9.75
CA LEU A 450 -14.94 24.23 10.93
C LEU A 450 -14.12 25.30 11.66
N VAL A 451 -12.81 25.09 11.80
CA VAL A 451 -11.91 26.10 12.39
C VAL A 451 -11.89 27.39 11.56
N VAL A 452 -11.76 27.28 10.23
CA VAL A 452 -11.75 28.44 9.34
C VAL A 452 -13.09 29.20 9.35
N ARG A 453 -14.22 28.52 9.54
CA ARG A 453 -15.54 29.16 9.64
C ARG A 453 -15.79 29.84 10.99
N GLN A 454 -15.03 29.47 12.03
CA GLN A 454 -15.14 30.04 13.39
C GLN A 454 -14.16 31.19 13.64
N SER A 455 -13.09 31.30 12.84
CA SER A 455 -12.14 32.43 12.83
C SER A 455 -12.62 33.58 11.95
#